data_AF-A0A5C9BK59-F1
#
_entry.id   AF-A0A5C9BK59-F1
#
_cell.length_a   1.000
_cell.length_b   1.000
_cell.length_c   1.000
_cell.angle_alpha   90.00
_cell.angle_beta   90.00
_cell.angle_gamma   90.00
#
_symmetry.space_group_name_H-M   'P 1'
#
loop_
_entity.id
_entity.type
_entity.pdbx_description
1 polymer ?
#
loop_
_entity_poly.entity_id
_entity_poly.type
_entity_poly.pdbx_seq_one_letter_code
_entity_poly.pdbx_strand_id
1 'polypeptide(L)' 'MKRRRKRREATVEASYICDNCGEEIVIPIDRSAGESQEFVEDCPVCCHPQMIRVEIEDDGEARAWSEGEAN' A
#
# COMPACT_ATOMS: atom_id res chain seq x y z
N MET A 1 7.95 34.18 -11.52
CA MET A 1 8.12 32.84 -12.14
C MET A 1 7.46 31.80 -11.24
N LYS A 2 6.24 31.36 -11.57
CA LYS A 2 5.49 30.37 -10.78
C LYS A 2 6.11 28.99 -11.04
N ARG A 3 7.05 28.55 -10.19
CA ARG A 3 7.54 27.17 -10.19
C ARG A 3 6.37 26.26 -9.80
N ARG A 4 5.57 25.87 -10.80
CA ARG A 4 4.59 24.79 -10.68
C ARG A 4 5.40 23.54 -10.35
N ARG A 5 5.52 23.23 -9.06
CA ARG A 5 6.08 21.96 -8.57
C ARG A 5 5.28 20.86 -9.25
N LYS A 6 5.88 20.23 -10.27
CA LYS A 6 5.36 19.07 -11.00
C LYS A 6 5.42 17.85 -10.06
N ARG A 7 4.66 17.90 -8.97
CA ARG A 7 4.64 16.94 -7.87
C ARG A 7 3.28 16.25 -7.92
N ARG A 8 3.06 15.34 -8.86
CA ARG A 8 1.73 14.71 -8.96
C ARG A 8 1.63 13.28 -9.46
N GLU A 9 2.73 12.59 -9.74
CA GLU A 9 2.69 11.19 -10.17
C GLU A 9 3.75 10.39 -9.39
N ALA A 10 3.56 10.27 -8.07
CA ALA A 10 4.36 9.40 -7.22
C ALA A 10 3.49 8.37 -6.49
N THR A 11 2.26 8.16 -6.94
CA THR A 11 1.33 7.20 -6.33
C THR A 11 1.08 6.06 -7.31
N VAL A 12 1.24 4.81 -6.87
CA VAL A 12 0.96 3.58 -7.62
C VAL A 12 -0.11 2.78 -6.89
N GLU A 13 -0.77 1.87 -7.59
CA GLU A 13 -1.80 1.01 -7.00
C GLU A 13 -1.20 -0.35 -6.66
N ALA A 14 -1.56 -0.90 -5.50
CA ALA A 14 -1.23 -2.26 -5.10
C ALA A 14 -2.48 -2.91 -4.48
N SER A 15 -2.54 -4.24 -4.48
CA SER A 15 -3.60 -4.97 -3.78
C SER A 15 -3.01 -5.98 -2.80
N TYR A 16 -3.76 -6.27 -1.72
CA TYR A 16 -3.46 -7.34 -0.78
C TYR A 16 -4.75 -8.06 -0.37
N ILE A 17 -4.63 -9.29 0.13
CA ILE A 17 -5.77 -10.04 0.66
C ILE A 17 -5.83 -9.85 2.18
N CYS A 18 -6.95 -9.40 2.72
CA CYS A 18 -7.11 -9.27 4.17
C CYS A 18 -7.09 -10.66 4.85
N ASP A 19 -6.18 -10.86 5.80
CA ASP A 19 -6.07 -12.13 6.55
C ASP A 19 -7.30 -12.46 7.42
N ASN A 20 -8.09 -11.45 7.78
CA ASN A 20 -9.26 -11.65 8.64
C ASN A 20 -10.55 -11.99 7.86
N CYS A 21 -10.87 -11.25 6.79
CA CYS A 21 -12.10 -11.47 6.01
C CYS A 21 -11.89 -12.13 4.65
N GLY A 22 -10.64 -12.23 4.17
CA GLY A 22 -10.29 -12.83 2.88
C GLY A 22 -10.58 -11.94 1.66
N GLU A 23 -10.98 -10.67 1.86
CA GLU A 23 -11.27 -9.75 0.75
C GLU A 23 -10.00 -9.18 0.13
N GLU A 24 -10.02 -9.00 -1.20
CA GLU A 24 -8.99 -8.26 -1.92
C GLU A 24 -9.18 -6.75 -1.74
N ILE A 25 -8.19 -6.11 -1.12
CA ILE A 25 -8.18 -4.66 -0.85
C ILE A 25 -7.15 -3.99 -1.77
N VAL A 26 -7.60 -3.00 -2.54
CA VAL A 26 -6.73 -2.15 -3.38
C VAL A 26 -6.39 -0.87 -2.63
N ILE A 27 -5.10 -0.52 -2.57
CA ILE A 27 -4.57 0.63 -1.86
C ILE A 27 -3.65 1.48 -2.74
N PRO A 28 -3.69 2.82 -2.59
CA PRO A 28 -2.71 3.71 -3.21
C PRO A 28 -1.42 3.77 -2.38
N ILE A 29 -0.28 3.59 -3.03
CA ILE A 29 1.07 3.61 -2.45
C ILE A 29 1.83 4.83 -2.91
N ASP A 30 2.29 5.67 -1.98
CA ASP A 30 3.15 6.81 -2.30
C ASP A 30 4.62 6.38 -2.35
N ARG A 31 5.22 6.41 -3.55
CA ARG A 31 6.62 6.05 -3.80
C ARG A 31 7.62 7.01 -3.18
N SER A 32 7.20 8.21 -2.75
CA SER A 32 8.12 9.15 -2.12
C SER A 32 8.50 8.74 -0.69
N ALA A 33 7.77 7.79 -0.10
CA ALA A 33 8.06 7.19 1.19
C ALA A 33 9.15 6.09 1.14
N GLY A 34 9.69 5.77 -0.04
CA GLY A 34 10.74 4.75 -0.22
C GLY A 34 10.24 3.51 -0.96
N GLU A 35 11.17 2.64 -1.34
CA GLU A 35 10.93 1.41 -2.12
C GLU A 35 10.31 0.30 -1.27
N SER A 36 10.65 0.26 0.02
CA SER A 36 10.08 -0.68 1.00
C SER A 36 9.32 0.12 2.05
N GLN A 37 8.06 -0.22 2.28
CA GLN A 37 7.17 0.48 3.21
C GLN A 37 6.44 -0.53 4.09
N GLU A 38 6.21 -0.17 5.34
CA GLU A 38 5.42 -0.95 6.28
C GLU A 38 4.52 0.01 7.05
N PHE A 39 3.22 -0.29 7.08
CA PHE A 39 2.23 0.52 7.78
C PHE A 39 1.04 -0.32 8.20
N VAL A 40 0.29 0.16 9.19
CA VAL A 40 -0.94 -0.48 9.65
C VAL A 40 -2.13 0.34 9.16
N GLU A 41 -3.06 -0.32 8.48
CA GLU A 41 -4.34 0.26 8.05
C GLU A 41 -5.48 -0.71 8.39
N ASP A 42 -6.65 -0.16 8.70
CA ASP A 42 -7.84 -0.98 8.94
C ASP A 42 -8.45 -1.47 7.62
N CYS A 43 -8.82 -2.75 7.57
CA CYS A 43 -9.53 -3.30 6.43
C CYS A 43 -10.89 -2.57 6.25
N PRO A 44 -11.20 -2.00 5.08
CA PRO A 44 -12.44 -1.25 4.85
C PRO A 44 -13.71 -2.13 4.86
N VAL A 45 -13.55 -3.45 4.85
CA VAL A 45 -14.66 -4.42 4.86
C VAL A 45 -14.96 -4.93 6.26
N CYS A 46 -13.94 -5.32 7.04
CA CYS A 46 -14.13 -5.92 8.36
C CYS A 46 -13.58 -5.11 9.54
N CYS A 47 -13.02 -3.91 9.29
CA CYS A 47 -12.45 -3.00 10.29
C CYS A 47 -11.38 -3.66 11.19
N HIS A 48 -10.70 -4.69 10.69
CA HIS A 48 -9.60 -5.33 11.42
C HIS A 48 -8.28 -4.69 10.99
N PRO A 49 -7.39 -4.34 11.93
CA PRO A 49 -6.10 -3.77 11.60
C PRO A 49 -5.25 -4.78 10.84
N GLN A 50 -4.68 -4.36 9.71
CA GLN A 50 -3.77 -5.13 8.89
C GLN A 50 -2.40 -4.46 8.89
N MET A 51 -1.34 -5.19 9.24
CA MET A 51 0.03 -4.76 8.97
C MET A 51 0.32 -5.04 7.49
N ILE A 52 0.48 -3.98 6.70
CA ILE A 52 0.70 -4.06 5.26
C ILE A 52 2.17 -3.77 4.99
N ARG A 53 2.83 -4.70 4.30
CA ARG A 53 4.15 -4.48 3.71
C ARG A 53 4.03 -4.26 2.22
N VAL A 54 4.84 -3.33 1.72
CA VAL A 54 4.87 -2.95 0.32
C VAL A 54 6.30 -2.90 -0.17
N GLU A 55 6.53 -3.50 -1.33
CA GLU A 55 7.77 -3.39 -2.10
C GLU A 55 7.47 -2.82 -3.48
N ILE A 56 8.23 -1.80 -3.86
CA ILE A 56 8.17 -1.19 -5.18
C ILE A 56 9.37 -1.69 -5.98
N GLU A 57 9.10 -2.32 -7.12
CA GLU A 57 10.13 -2.84 -8.01
C GLU A 57 10.71 -1.73 -8.91
N ASP A 58 11.87 -1.97 -9.53
CA ASP A 58 12.54 -1.01 -10.44
C ASP A 58 11.66 -0.61 -11.64
N ASP A 59 10.81 -1.53 -12.14
CA ASP A 59 9.83 -1.25 -13.22
C ASP A 59 8.70 -0.32 -12.75
N GLY A 60 8.51 -0.25 -11.43
CA GLY A 60 7.60 0.65 -10.78
C GLY A 60 6.26 0.07 -10.39
N GLU A 61 6.11 -1.23 -10.55
CA GLU A 61 5.02 -2.01 -9.97
C GLU A 61 5.19 -2.08 -8.45
N ALA A 62 4.07 -2.00 -7.72
CA ALA A 62 4.05 -2.16 -6.27
C ALA A 62 3.39 -3.48 -5.90
N ARG A 63 4.05 -4.23 -5.01
CA ARG A 63 3.55 -5.48 -4.45
C ARG A 63 3.23 -5.24 -2.99
N ALA A 64 1.98 -5.48 -2.60
CA ALA A 64 1.53 -5.38 -1.23
C ALA A 64 1.10 -6.75 -0.70
N TRP A 65 1.35 -7.00 0.58
CA TRP A 65 0.79 -8.15 1.29
C TRP A 65 0.53 -7.74 2.74
N SER A 66 -0.48 -8.35 3.36
CA SER A 66 -0.64 -8.21 4.80
C SER A 66 0.12 -9.30 5.54
N GLU A 67 0.71 -8.91 6.66
CA GLU A 67 1.14 -9.82 7.70
C GLU A 67 0.11 -9.78 8.81
N GLY A 68 -0.90 -10.64 8.71
CA GLY A 68 -1.62 -11.07 9.88
C GLY A 68 -0.70 -11.93 10.75
N GLU A 69 -0.69 -11.70 12.06
CA GLU A 69 -0.50 -12.84 12.95
C GLU A 69 -1.68 -13.77 12.67
N ALA A 70 -1.47 -14.79 11.84
CA ALA A 70 -2.43 -15.87 11.67
C ALA A 70 -2.69 -16.46 13.07
N ASN A 71 -3.77 -16.04 13.72
CA ASN A 71 -4.19 -16.52 15.03
C ASN A 71 -5.54 -17.21 14.93
#